data_AF-C5M1G1-F1
#
_entry.id   AF-C5M1G1-F1
#
_cell.length_a   1.000
_cell.length_b   1.000
_cell.length_c   1.000
_cell.angle_alpha   90.00
_cell.angle_beta   90.00
_cell.angle_gamma   90.00
#
_symmetry.space_group_name_H-M   'P 1'
#
loop_
_entity.id
_entity.type
_entity.pdbx_description
1 polymer ?
#
loop_
_entity_poly.entity_id
_entity_poly.type
_entity_poly.pdbx_seq_one_letter_code
_entity_poly.pdbx_strand_id
1 'polypeptide(L)'
;VLGDPVKIQQWVVCSLPQDTLSVENAIIIDTSSRWPLMIDPQRQANKFIKNLGKQSSEAGIESCKLSDPNFLRTLELGIQFGKWILLENVGEELDPALEPILLQQKVKDGSGYVMKLGDKTINYMETFRL
;
A
#
# COMPACT_ATOMS: atom_id res chain seq x y z
N VAL A 1 -9.11 6.79 -23.15
CA VAL A 1 -8.36 6.37 -21.94
C VAL A 1 -9.35 6.31 -20.80
N LEU A 2 -9.40 5.20 -20.06
CA LEU A 2 -10.38 4.93 -18.99
C LEU A 2 -10.10 5.68 -17.67
N GLY A 3 -8.98 6.41 -17.58
CA GLY A 3 -8.60 7.19 -16.41
C GLY A 3 -8.99 8.67 -16.52
N ASP A 4 -9.33 9.27 -15.38
CA ASP A 4 -9.58 10.71 -15.24
C ASP A 4 -8.31 11.50 -15.61
N PRO A 5 -8.36 12.40 -16.61
CA PRO A 5 -7.22 13.21 -17.01
C PRO A 5 -6.56 13.97 -15.85
N VAL A 6 -7.34 14.43 -14.86
CA VAL A 6 -6.81 15.16 -13.70
C VAL A 6 -5.97 14.25 -12.82
N LYS A 7 -6.45 13.04 -12.52
CA LYS A 7 -5.68 12.03 -11.77
C LYS A 7 -4.42 11.61 -12.52
N ILE A 8 -4.51 11.41 -13.83
CA ILE A 8 -3.34 11.05 -14.65
C ILE A 8 -2.26 12.14 -14.55
N GLN A 9 -2.63 13.42 -14.63
CA GLN A 9 -1.67 14.52 -14.46
C GLN A 9 -1.03 14.51 -13.06
N GLN A 10 -1.80 14.25 -12.01
CA GLN A 10 -1.25 14.10 -10.65
C GLN A 10 -0.25 12.95 -10.55
N TRP A 11 -0.54 11.81 -11.18
CA TRP A 11 0.39 10.68 -11.19
C TRP A 11 1.69 11.00 -11.94
N VAL A 12 1.59 11.72 -13.04
CA VAL A 12 2.76 12.20 -13.80
C VAL A 12 3.64 13.11 -12.94
N VAL A 13 3.04 14.02 -12.15
CA VAL A 13 3.77 14.84 -11.16
C VAL A 13 4.46 13.95 -10.11
N CYS A 14 3.86 12.82 -9.76
CA CYS A 14 4.44 11.80 -8.88
C CYS A 14 5.52 10.93 -9.55
N SER A 15 6.01 11.28 -10.75
CA SER A 15 6.99 10.51 -11.53
C SER A 15 6.45 9.24 -12.21
N LEU A 16 5.14 9.16 -12.46
CA LEU A 16 4.61 8.16 -13.39
C LEU A 16 5.01 8.50 -14.83
N PRO A 17 5.50 7.54 -15.63
CA PRO A 17 5.66 7.72 -17.07
C PRO A 17 4.33 8.03 -17.76
N GLN A 18 4.42 8.78 -18.86
CA GLN A 18 3.26 9.15 -19.67
C GLN A 18 2.95 8.11 -20.76
N ASP A 19 3.66 6.99 -20.82
CA ASP A 19 3.32 5.93 -21.77
C ASP A 19 2.01 5.25 -21.37
N THR A 20 1.31 4.72 -22.36
CA THR A 20 -0.02 4.13 -22.18
C THR A 20 -0.02 2.97 -21.18
N LEU A 21 1.01 2.13 -21.20
CA LEU A 21 1.11 0.95 -20.33
C LEU A 21 1.27 1.37 -18.86
N SER A 22 2.12 2.37 -18.58
CA SER A 22 2.30 2.93 -17.24
C SER A 22 1.02 3.56 -16.69
N VAL A 23 0.27 4.28 -17.54
CA VAL A 23 -1.03 4.85 -17.16
C VAL A 23 -2.05 3.75 -16.86
N GLU A 24 -2.11 2.68 -17.67
CA GLU A 24 -2.99 1.53 -17.42
C GLU A 24 -2.64 0.81 -16.11
N ASN A 25 -1.35 0.59 -15.85
CA ASN A 25 -0.89 0.01 -14.58
C ASN A 25 -1.27 0.88 -13.37
N ALA A 26 -1.14 2.21 -13.48
CA ALA A 26 -1.55 3.13 -12.43
C ALA A 26 -3.06 3.10 -12.17
N ILE A 27 -3.88 2.97 -13.22
CA ILE A 27 -5.34 2.79 -13.07
C ILE A 27 -5.65 1.48 -12.32
N ILE A 28 -4.95 0.39 -12.64
CA ILE A 28 -5.13 -0.90 -11.95
C ILE A 28 -4.76 -0.76 -10.47
N ILE A 29 -3.65 -0.08 -10.15
CA ILE A 29 -3.23 0.19 -8.77
C ILE A 29 -4.28 1.02 -8.01
N ASP A 30 -4.85 2.06 -8.62
CA ASP A 30 -5.83 2.95 -7.98
C ASP A 30 -7.21 2.31 -7.78
N THR A 31 -7.58 1.36 -8.66
CA THR A 31 -8.93 0.75 -8.65
C THR A 31 -8.99 -0.65 -8.06
N SER A 32 -7.83 -1.30 -7.83
CA SER A 32 -7.78 -2.65 -7.26
C SER A 32 -8.30 -2.68 -5.82
N SER A 33 -9.17 -3.64 -5.54
CA SER A 33 -9.61 -3.94 -4.17
C SER A 33 -8.55 -4.68 -3.36
N ARG A 34 -7.68 -5.44 -4.03
CA ARG A 34 -6.55 -6.17 -3.43
C ARG A 34 -5.30 -5.32 -3.47
N TRP A 35 -4.37 -5.58 -2.56
CA TRP A 35 -3.06 -4.94 -2.56
C TRP A 35 -2.26 -5.35 -3.82
N PRO A 36 -1.82 -4.40 -4.66
CA PRO A 36 -1.15 -4.70 -5.91
C PRO A 36 0.30 -5.14 -5.67
N LEU A 37 0.72 -6.23 -6.33
CA LEU A 37 2.11 -6.63 -6.41
C LEU A 37 2.74 -6.03 -7.68
N MET A 38 3.78 -5.20 -7.51
CA MET A 38 4.47 -4.54 -8.62
C MET A 38 5.79 -5.26 -8.93
N ILE A 39 5.95 -5.71 -10.17
CA ILE A 39 7.22 -6.24 -10.68
C ILE A 39 7.96 -5.09 -11.36
N ASP A 40 8.97 -4.55 -10.68
CA ASP A 40 9.62 -3.30 -11.07
C ASP A 40 11.16 -3.42 -11.11
N PRO A 41 11.73 -3.95 -12.21
CA PRO A 41 13.18 -4.10 -12.35
C PRO A 41 13.92 -2.75 -12.38
N GLN A 42 13.23 -1.66 -12.70
CA GLN A 42 13.83 -0.32 -12.88
C GLN A 42 13.59 0.61 -11.68
N ARG A 43 12.91 0.16 -10.62
CA ARG A 43 12.52 0.95 -9.43
C ARG A 43 11.65 2.18 -9.75
N GLN A 44 10.98 2.18 -10.89
CA GLN A 44 10.13 3.29 -11.31
C GLN A 44 8.81 3.35 -10.53
N ALA A 45 8.16 2.21 -10.38
CA ALA A 45 6.93 2.09 -9.60
C ALA A 45 7.20 2.41 -8.12
N ASN A 46 8.35 2.00 -7.59
CA ASN A 46 8.78 2.36 -6.24
C ASN A 46 8.86 3.87 -6.03
N LYS A 47 9.49 4.60 -6.96
CA LYS A 47 9.58 6.06 -6.88
C LYS A 47 8.19 6.70 -7.00
N PHE A 48 7.37 6.20 -7.92
CA PHE A 48 6.00 6.66 -8.13
C PHE A 48 5.15 6.54 -6.85
N ILE A 49 5.07 5.36 -6.23
CA ILE A 49 4.26 5.13 -5.02
C ILE A 49 4.79 5.94 -3.83
N LYS A 50 6.11 6.06 -3.66
CA LYS A 50 6.70 6.91 -2.62
C LYS A 50 6.29 8.38 -2.77
N ASN A 51 6.29 8.90 -3.98
CA ASN A 51 5.89 10.28 -4.24
C ASN A 51 4.37 10.47 -4.08
N LEU A 52 3.59 9.52 -4.58
CA LEU A 52 2.14 9.52 -4.45
C LEU A 52 1.72 9.50 -2.98
N GLY A 53 2.27 8.56 -2.19
CA GLY A 53 1.99 8.48 -0.75
C GLY A 53 2.37 9.75 0.01
N LYS A 54 3.47 10.42 -0.35
CA LYS A 54 3.83 11.72 0.26
C LYS A 54 2.84 12.84 -0.04
N GLN A 55 2.17 12.81 -1.18
CA GLN A 55 1.20 13.84 -1.57
C GLN A 55 -0.22 13.52 -1.11
N SER A 56 -0.59 12.24 -1.08
CA SER A 56 -1.96 11.79 -0.85
C SER A 56 -2.23 11.26 0.56
N SER A 57 -1.22 10.77 1.28
CA SER A 57 -1.40 10.24 2.63
C SER A 57 -1.11 11.31 3.68
N GLU A 58 -2.11 11.68 4.47
CA GLU A 58 -1.95 12.61 5.61
C GLU A 58 -1.02 12.04 6.70
N ALA A 59 -1.10 10.73 6.94
CA ALA A 59 -0.23 10.01 7.89
C ALA A 59 1.17 9.73 7.32
N GLY A 60 1.39 10.03 6.03
CA GLY A 60 2.62 9.77 5.30
C GLY A 60 2.74 8.33 4.79
N ILE A 61 3.95 8.01 4.31
CA ILE A 61 4.32 6.71 3.76
C ILE A 61 5.64 6.24 4.36
N GLU A 62 5.77 4.94 4.59
CA GLU A 62 6.99 4.30 5.08
C GLU A 62 7.29 3.04 4.27
N SER A 63 8.55 2.81 3.93
CA SER A 63 8.99 1.59 3.23
C SER A 63 9.63 0.62 4.20
N CYS A 64 9.26 -0.65 4.14
CA CYS A 64 9.85 -1.72 4.95
C CYS A 64 10.10 -2.98 4.11
N LYS A 65 10.90 -3.91 4.64
CA LYS A 65 11.20 -5.20 4.03
C LYS A 65 10.82 -6.33 4.98
N LEU A 66 10.52 -7.51 4.43
CA LEU A 66 10.25 -8.71 5.21
C LEU A 66 11.42 -9.11 6.12
N SER A 67 12.65 -8.81 5.70
CA SER A 67 13.87 -9.08 6.47
C SER A 67 14.07 -8.14 7.66
N ASP A 68 13.29 -7.07 7.78
CA ASP A 68 13.51 -6.08 8.83
C ASP A 68 13.02 -6.62 10.18
N PRO A 69 13.83 -6.56 11.26
CA PRO A 69 13.46 -7.12 12.56
C PRO A 69 12.24 -6.43 13.18
N ASN A 70 11.94 -5.19 12.75
CA ASN A 70 10.80 -4.40 13.20
C ASN A 70 9.61 -4.44 12.23
N PHE A 71 9.64 -5.28 11.20
CA PHE A 71 8.65 -5.29 10.12
C PHE A 71 7.20 -5.37 10.63
N LEU A 72 6.88 -6.37 11.47
CA LEU A 72 5.53 -6.53 12.03
C LEU A 72 5.09 -5.33 12.87
N ARG A 73 6.04 -4.71 13.59
CA ARG A 73 5.77 -3.50 14.37
C ARG A 73 5.47 -2.30 13.47
N THR A 74 6.22 -2.12 12.39
CA THR A 74 5.97 -1.04 11.42
C THR A 74 4.60 -1.22 10.76
N LEU A 75 4.19 -2.44 10.44
CA LEU A 75 2.84 -2.74 9.94
C LEU A 75 1.75 -2.47 10.98
N GLU A 76 1.95 -2.95 12.21
CA GLU A 76 1.02 -2.73 13.33
C GLU A 76 0.76 -1.23 13.54
N LEU A 77 1.81 -0.41 13.51
CA LEU A 77 1.69 1.04 13.62
C LEU A 77 1.06 1.67 12.37
N GLY A 78 1.42 1.19 11.18
CA GLY A 78 0.84 1.67 9.93
C GLY A 78 -0.67 1.49 9.88
N ILE A 79 -1.16 0.32 10.27
CA ILE A 79 -2.60 -0.01 10.33
C ILE A 79 -3.31 0.87 11.36
N GLN A 80 -2.74 1.05 12.55
CA GLN A 80 -3.35 1.82 13.64
C GLN A 80 -3.39 3.32 13.37
N PHE A 81 -2.42 3.86 12.63
CA PHE A 81 -2.33 5.29 12.32
C PHE A 81 -2.75 5.64 10.90
N GLY A 82 -3.13 4.65 10.08
CA GLY A 82 -3.55 4.88 8.69
C GLY A 82 -2.41 5.29 7.75
N LYS A 83 -1.17 4.95 8.10
CA LYS A 83 0.02 5.24 7.30
C LYS A 83 0.08 4.31 6.09
N TRP A 84 0.56 4.80 4.96
CA TRP A 84 0.82 3.94 3.81
C TRP A 84 2.12 3.18 4.04
N ILE A 85 2.12 1.88 3.73
CA ILE A 85 3.30 1.04 3.86
C ILE A 85 3.67 0.49 2.49
N LEU A 86 4.91 0.70 2.06
CA LEU A 86 5.43 0.09 0.84
C LEU A 86 6.33 -1.08 1.23
N LEU A 87 5.91 -2.29 0.91
CA LEU A 87 6.71 -3.49 1.12
C LEU A 87 7.69 -3.69 -0.04
N GLU A 88 8.98 -3.55 0.22
CA GLU A 88 10.03 -3.72 -0.77
C GLU A 88 10.67 -5.11 -0.68
N ASN A 89 11.24 -5.56 -1.81
CA ASN A 89 11.99 -6.82 -1.91
C ASN A 89 11.20 -8.04 -1.41
N VAL A 90 9.93 -8.11 -1.79
CA VAL A 90 9.10 -9.29 -1.53
C VAL A 90 9.67 -10.49 -2.28
N GLY A 91 9.99 -11.56 -1.54
CA GLY A 91 10.45 -12.83 -2.10
C GLY A 91 9.29 -13.72 -2.53
N GLU A 92 9.60 -14.95 -2.92
CA GLU A 92 8.59 -15.95 -3.28
C GLU A 92 7.79 -16.43 -2.05
N GLU A 93 8.42 -16.42 -0.89
CA GLU A 93 7.82 -16.81 0.38
C GLU A 93 7.43 -15.57 1.20
N LEU A 94 6.19 -15.58 1.67
CA LEU A 94 5.62 -14.57 2.56
C LEU A 94 5.40 -15.17 3.94
N ASP A 95 5.62 -14.36 4.98
CA ASP A 95 5.28 -14.73 6.35
C ASP A 95 3.74 -14.90 6.47
N PRO A 96 3.24 -16.05 6.97
CA PRO A 96 1.82 -16.27 7.22
C PRO A 96 1.15 -15.19 8.08
N ALA A 97 1.93 -14.47 8.92
CA ALA A 97 1.45 -13.35 9.70
C ALA A 97 0.85 -12.21 8.84
N LEU A 98 1.16 -12.17 7.54
CA LEU A 98 0.63 -11.16 6.60
C LEU A 98 -0.71 -11.53 5.99
N GLU A 99 -1.14 -12.79 6.07
CA GLU A 99 -2.40 -13.24 5.51
C GLU A 99 -3.62 -12.38 5.90
N PRO A 100 -3.86 -12.03 7.19
CA PRO A 100 -5.00 -11.20 7.55
C PRO A 100 -4.95 -9.80 6.93
N ILE A 101 -3.75 -9.25 6.72
CA ILE A 101 -3.55 -7.94 6.09
C ILE A 101 -3.80 -8.04 4.59
N LEU A 102 -3.21 -9.06 3.94
CA LEU A 102 -3.31 -9.26 2.49
C LEU A 102 -4.73 -9.55 2.03
N LEU A 103 -5.48 -10.30 2.85
CA LEU A 103 -6.89 -10.59 2.63
C LEU A 103 -7.83 -9.48 3.16
N GLN A 104 -7.28 -8.42 3.75
CA GLN A 104 -8.04 -7.32 4.36
C GLN A 104 -9.13 -7.84 5.33
N GLN A 105 -8.78 -8.82 6.17
CA GLN A 105 -9.66 -9.45 7.17
C GLN A 105 -9.94 -8.53 8.36
N LYS A 106 -10.55 -7.38 8.07
CA LYS A 106 -11.02 -6.43 9.07
C LYS A 106 -12.45 -6.79 9.49
N VAL A 107 -12.71 -6.73 10.79
CA VAL A 107 -14.02 -6.97 11.40
C VAL A 107 -14.55 -5.63 11.89
N LYS A 108 -15.83 -5.36 11.66
CA LYS A 108 -16.48 -4.15 12.19
C LYS A 108 -16.63 -4.29 13.71
N ASP A 109 -16.12 -3.31 14.45
CA ASP A 109 -16.25 -3.23 15.90
C ASP A 109 -16.74 -1.83 16.30
N GLY A 110 -17.96 -1.76 16.83
CA GLY A 110 -18.66 -0.50 17.06
C GLY A 110 -18.76 0.37 15.81
N SER A 111 -18.18 1.58 15.88
CA SER A 111 -18.11 2.54 14.77
C SER A 111 -16.87 2.39 13.88
N GLY A 112 -15.93 1.51 14.25
CA GLY A 112 -14.66 1.35 13.56
C GLY A 112 -14.45 -0.07 13.03
N TYR A 113 -13.20 -0.36 12.69
CA TYR A 113 -12.75 -1.68 12.29
C TYR A 113 -11.57 -2.13 13.15
N VAL A 114 -11.49 -3.43 13.36
CA VAL A 114 -10.35 -4.08 14.02
C VAL A 114 -9.84 -5.21 13.13
N MET A 115 -8.56 -5.54 13.28
CA MET A 115 -7.91 -6.64 12.56
C MET A 115 -7.11 -7.48 13.56
N LYS A 116 -7.12 -8.80 13.38
CA LYS A 116 -6.28 -9.70 14.17
C LYS A 116 -4.94 -9.88 13.46
N LEU A 117 -3.85 -9.55 14.15
CA LEU A 117 -2.48 -9.72 13.68
C LEU A 117 -1.71 -10.58 14.68
N GLY A 118 -1.46 -11.84 14.33
CA GLY A 118 -0.98 -12.85 15.28
C GLY A 118 -1.95 -13.03 16.44
N ASP A 119 -1.46 -12.86 17.66
CA ASP A 119 -2.27 -12.95 18.89
C ASP A 119 -2.90 -11.61 19.32
N LYS A 120 -2.64 -10.52 18.60
CA LYS A 120 -3.14 -9.19 18.95
C LYS A 120 -4.33 -8.80 18.08
N THR A 121 -5.26 -8.05 18.67
CA THR A 121 -6.31 -7.32 17.95
C THR A 121 -5.96 -5.85 17.94
N ILE A 122 -5.89 -5.24 16.76
CA ILE A 122 -5.48 -3.84 16.57
C ILE A 122 -6.58 -3.06 15.84
N ASN A 123 -6.68 -1.76 16.13
CA ASN A 123 -7.59 -0.87 15.43
C ASN A 123 -7.12 -0.69 13.98
N TYR A 124 -8.05 -0.77 13.04
CA TYR A 124 -7.80 -0.63 11.61
C TYR A 124 -8.31 0.73 11.11
N MET A 125 -7.38 1.58 10.65
CA MET A 125 -7.73 2.84 10.01
C MET A 125 -8.02 2.64 8.52
N GLU A 126 -9.14 3.17 8.04
CA GLU A 126 -9.55 3.01 6.64
C GLU A 126 -8.65 3.74 5.63
N THR A 127 -7.88 4.71 6.11
CA THR A 127 -6.86 5.44 5.33
C THR A 127 -5.60 4.61 5.06
N PHE A 128 -5.41 3.49 5.79
CA PHE A 128 -4.30 2.57 5.57
C PHE A 128 -4.27 2.02 4.13
N ARG A 129 -3.07 1.93 3.56
CA ARG A 129 -2.79 1.29 2.27
C ARG A 129 -1.47 0.50 2.37
N LEU A 130 -1.43 -0.66 1.71
CA LEU A 130 -0.25 -1.52 1.56
C LEU A 130 0.13 -1.65 0.08
#